data_AF-X0K3J3-F1
#
_entry.id   AF-X0K3J3-F1
#
_cell.length_a   1.000
_cell.length_b   1.000
_cell.length_c   1.000
_cell.angle_alpha   90.00
_cell.angle_beta   90.00
_cell.angle_gamma   90.00
#
_symmetry.space_group_name_H-M   'P 1'
#
loop_
_entity.id
_entity.type
_entity.pdbx_description
1 polymer ?
#
loop_
_entity_poly.entity_id
_entity_poly.type
_entity_poly.pdbx_seq_one_letter_code
_entity_poly.pdbx_strand_id
1 'polypeptide(L)'
;MALPQVQIAPPQVPMALAPHQVGIFPAYITTQTETLILREKVMSLSGDDFEIRHANGQPILKVEGQVMSISGRKKVYDMRGNHLFSIVREHFHIHTTYAVEDTQGTKIMEVKSSFRLFGSKATATFNSIDGSAEVLQMDGSWHDYNANIVDTTTGNVVARIDRRLSGRDLLFGQQTYALVVSPRVDMALMAALCICLDEKNNEK
;
A
#
# COMPACT_ATOMS: atom_id res chain seq x y z
N MET A 1 -44.08 -27.57 -15.47
CA MET A 1 -42.71 -28.10 -15.66
C MET A 1 -41.88 -27.01 -16.30
N ALA A 2 -40.96 -26.40 -15.55
CA ALA A 2 -40.01 -25.41 -16.09
C ALA A 2 -38.70 -26.13 -16.40
N LEU A 3 -38.14 -25.87 -17.59
CA LEU A 3 -36.87 -26.45 -18.02
C LEU A 3 -35.72 -25.90 -17.16
N PRO A 4 -34.75 -26.73 -16.75
CA PRO A 4 -33.60 -26.27 -16.00
C PRO A 4 -32.74 -25.37 -16.88
N GLN A 5 -32.41 -24.17 -16.41
CA GLN A 5 -31.47 -23.30 -17.09
C GLN A 5 -30.06 -23.84 -16.89
N VAL A 6 -29.39 -24.15 -18.01
CA VAL A 6 -27.98 -24.52 -18.03
C VAL A 6 -27.16 -23.26 -17.77
N GLN A 7 -26.59 -23.14 -16.57
CA GLN A 7 -25.62 -22.10 -16.24
C GLN A 7 -24.31 -22.42 -16.97
N ILE A 8 -24.02 -21.73 -18.06
CA ILE A 8 -22.74 -21.86 -18.75
C ILE A 8 -21.72 -21.09 -17.91
N ALA A 9 -20.75 -21.81 -17.33
CA ALA A 9 -19.66 -21.17 -16.62
C ALA A 9 -18.83 -20.32 -17.61
N PRO A 10 -18.42 -19.10 -17.25
CA PRO A 10 -17.59 -18.28 -18.12
C PRO A 10 -16.27 -19.02 -18.45
N PRO A 11 -15.73 -18.86 -19.66
CA PRO A 11 -14.50 -19.52 -20.06
C PRO A 11 -13.37 -19.14 -19.11
N GLN A 12 -12.69 -20.15 -18.56
CA GLN A 12 -11.51 -19.94 -17.72
C GLN A 12 -10.33 -19.55 -18.60
N VAL A 13 -9.94 -18.27 -18.55
CA VAL A 13 -8.73 -17.81 -19.22
C VAL A 13 -7.53 -18.44 -18.49
N PRO A 14 -6.61 -19.13 -19.19
CA PRO A 14 -5.37 -19.61 -18.58
C PRO A 14 -4.67 -18.48 -17.83
N MET A 15 -4.18 -18.73 -16.62
CA MET A 15 -3.55 -17.67 -15.79
C MET A 15 -2.41 -16.94 -16.52
N ALA A 16 -1.72 -17.62 -17.45
CA ALA A 16 -0.67 -17.04 -18.29
C ALA A 16 -1.16 -16.01 -19.33
N LEU A 17 -2.47 -15.93 -19.59
CA LEU A 17 -3.11 -15.00 -20.54
C LEU A 17 -3.97 -13.95 -19.83
N ALA A 18 -4.18 -14.08 -18.51
CA ALA A 18 -4.78 -13.01 -17.73
C ALA A 18 -3.78 -11.83 -17.74
N PRO A 19 -4.25 -10.58 -17.88
CA PRO A 19 -3.31 -9.48 -17.85
C PRO A 19 -2.56 -9.47 -16.51
N HIS A 20 -1.34 -8.97 -16.47
CA HIS A 20 -0.56 -9.04 -15.24
C HIS A 20 -1.22 -8.23 -14.09
N GLN A 21 -1.13 -8.72 -12.85
CA GLN A 21 -1.64 -8.05 -11.66
C GLN A 21 -0.48 -7.79 -10.70
N VAL A 22 -0.35 -6.55 -10.25
CA VAL A 22 0.74 -6.14 -9.35
C VAL A 22 0.21 -6.20 -7.92
N GLY A 23 0.52 -7.27 -7.19
CA GLY A 23 -0.08 -7.44 -5.87
C GLY A 23 -0.02 -8.81 -5.21
N ILE A 24 -0.32 -8.86 -3.91
CA ILE A 24 -0.28 -10.08 -3.08
C ILE A 24 -1.67 -10.48 -2.57
N PHE A 25 -2.55 -9.52 -2.29
CA PHE A 25 -3.86 -9.77 -1.69
C PHE A 25 -4.98 -9.65 -2.75
N PRO A 26 -5.49 -10.78 -3.30
CA PRO A 26 -6.44 -10.75 -4.42
C PRO A 26 -7.70 -9.92 -4.17
N ALA A 27 -8.17 -9.90 -2.92
CA ALA A 27 -9.35 -9.14 -2.49
C ALA A 27 -9.18 -7.62 -2.58
N TYR A 28 -7.93 -7.14 -2.68
CA TYR A 28 -7.57 -5.72 -2.72
C TYR A 28 -7.01 -5.30 -4.08
N ILE A 29 -6.99 -6.20 -5.06
CA ILE A 29 -6.63 -5.88 -6.44
C ILE A 29 -7.76 -5.08 -7.07
N THR A 30 -7.45 -3.87 -7.51
CA THR A 30 -8.41 -2.99 -8.15
C THR A 30 -8.87 -3.51 -9.51
N THR A 31 -10.14 -3.27 -9.88
CA THR A 31 -10.65 -3.50 -11.23
C THR A 31 -10.60 -2.23 -12.10
N GLN A 32 -10.65 -1.07 -11.45
CA GLN A 32 -10.58 0.26 -12.02
C GLN A 32 -9.69 1.15 -11.15
N THR A 33 -9.40 2.38 -11.56
CA THR A 33 -8.65 3.30 -10.70
C THR A 33 -9.43 3.59 -9.43
N GLU A 34 -8.80 3.39 -8.28
CA GLU A 34 -9.38 3.65 -6.96
C GLU A 34 -8.59 4.73 -6.22
N THR A 35 -9.26 5.55 -5.44
CA THR A 35 -8.59 6.57 -4.61
C THR A 35 -8.79 6.23 -3.15
N LEU A 36 -7.67 6.09 -2.44
CA LEU A 36 -7.62 5.86 -1.01
C LEU A 36 -7.24 7.15 -0.29
N ILE A 37 -7.79 7.35 0.91
CA ILE A 37 -7.45 8.45 1.81
C ILE A 37 -6.64 7.86 2.95
N LEU A 38 -5.39 8.28 3.06
CA LEU A 38 -4.44 7.90 4.09
C LEU A 38 -4.20 9.09 5.02
N ARG A 39 -3.94 8.82 6.30
CA ARG A 39 -3.61 9.85 7.28
C ARG A 39 -2.10 10.07 7.33
N GLU A 40 -1.63 11.28 7.06
CA GLU A 40 -0.27 11.73 7.38
C GLU A 40 -0.02 11.60 8.89
N LYS A 41 1.23 11.39 9.29
CA LYS A 41 1.59 11.28 10.72
C LYS A 41 0.74 10.27 11.46
N VAL A 42 0.49 9.15 10.79
CA VAL A 42 0.05 7.87 11.33
C VAL A 42 0.55 7.58 12.76
N MET A 43 1.72 8.12 13.12
CA MET A 43 2.41 7.89 14.38
C MET A 43 2.41 9.01 15.41
N SER A 44 2.13 10.27 15.08
CA SER A 44 2.92 11.32 15.76
C SER A 44 2.58 11.60 17.24
N LEU A 45 1.43 11.21 17.81
CA LEU A 45 1.13 11.63 19.20
C LEU A 45 0.28 10.70 20.09
N SER A 46 -0.64 9.87 19.59
CA SER A 46 -1.62 9.20 20.48
C SER A 46 -1.50 7.68 20.57
N GLY A 47 -0.90 7.02 19.57
CA GLY A 47 -0.94 5.57 19.47
C GLY A 47 -2.34 5.02 19.16
N ASP A 48 -3.22 5.85 18.61
CA ASP A 48 -4.55 5.43 18.19
C ASP A 48 -4.48 4.60 16.90
N ASP A 49 -5.38 3.63 16.81
CA ASP A 49 -5.69 2.95 15.56
C ASP A 49 -6.26 3.95 14.54
N PHE A 50 -6.02 3.69 13.27
CA PHE A 50 -6.61 4.49 12.20
C PHE A 50 -7.10 3.62 11.05
N GLU A 51 -7.98 4.19 10.24
CA GLU A 51 -8.57 3.51 9.08
C GLU A 51 -8.07 4.18 7.80
N ILE A 52 -7.77 3.35 6.81
CA ILE A 52 -7.62 3.76 5.42
C ILE A 52 -8.99 3.60 4.76
N ARG A 53 -9.41 4.61 4.00
CA ARG A 53 -10.75 4.68 3.41
C ARG A 53 -10.66 4.87 1.90
N HIS A 54 -11.68 4.45 1.17
CA HIS A 54 -11.93 4.99 -0.17
C HIS A 54 -12.27 6.48 -0.10
N ALA A 55 -12.16 7.20 -1.22
CA ALA A 55 -12.54 8.61 -1.34
C ALA A 55 -14.02 8.88 -1.00
N ASN A 56 -14.90 7.88 -1.11
CA ASN A 56 -16.30 7.98 -0.67
C ASN A 56 -16.50 7.84 0.86
N GLY A 57 -15.41 7.68 1.62
CA GLY A 57 -15.42 7.52 3.08
C GLY A 57 -15.56 6.08 3.58
N GLN A 58 -15.79 5.09 2.71
CA GLN A 58 -15.89 3.68 3.11
C GLN A 58 -14.54 3.16 3.62
N PRO A 59 -14.46 2.62 4.84
CA PRO A 59 -13.21 2.07 5.37
C PRO A 59 -12.87 0.72 4.70
N ILE A 60 -11.58 0.50 4.47
CA ILE A 60 -11.06 -0.68 3.76
C ILE A 60 -10.03 -1.48 4.56
N LEU A 61 -9.22 -0.78 5.35
CA LEU A 61 -8.15 -1.34 6.14
C LEU A 61 -8.11 -0.61 7.47
N LYS A 62 -7.92 -1.38 8.54
CA LYS A 62 -7.60 -0.86 9.86
C LYS A 62 -6.13 -1.08 10.11
N VAL A 63 -5.42 -0.06 10.56
CA VAL A 63 -4.03 -0.16 10.96
C VAL A 63 -3.94 0.11 12.44
N GLU A 64 -3.41 -0.87 13.17
CA GLU A 64 -3.31 -0.78 14.63
C GLU A 64 -2.05 -0.04 15.04
N GLY A 65 -2.24 1.00 15.85
CA GLY A 65 -1.19 1.80 16.45
C GLY A 65 -0.76 1.14 17.75
N GLN A 66 0.40 0.48 17.78
CA GLN A 66 0.95 0.01 19.07
C GLN A 66 1.65 1.18 19.76
N VAL A 67 0.99 1.77 20.77
CA VAL A 67 1.63 2.70 21.71
C VAL A 67 2.75 1.93 22.42
N MET A 68 4.01 2.32 22.18
CA MET A 68 5.19 1.77 22.85
C MET A 68 5.61 0.32 22.53
N SER A 69 5.71 -0.07 21.25
CA SER A 69 6.59 -1.20 20.90
C SER A 69 8.00 -0.70 20.57
N ILE A 70 9.01 -1.25 21.25
CA ILE A 70 10.44 -1.01 20.97
C ILE A 70 10.81 -1.34 19.50
N SER A 71 9.99 -2.15 18.82
CA SER A 71 10.21 -2.60 17.43
C SER A 71 9.58 -1.72 16.35
N GLY A 72 8.69 -0.78 16.67
CA GLY A 72 7.97 0.01 15.66
C GLY A 72 7.05 -0.81 14.74
N ARG A 73 6.65 -2.02 15.15
CA ARG A 73 5.77 -2.91 14.36
C ARG A 73 4.36 -2.32 14.25
N LYS A 74 3.80 -2.31 13.04
CA LYS A 74 2.38 -2.01 12.78
C LYS A 74 1.67 -3.22 12.21
N LYS A 75 0.42 -3.43 12.62
CA LYS A 75 -0.40 -4.51 12.08
C LYS A 75 -1.54 -3.92 11.26
N VAL A 76 -1.81 -4.53 10.11
CA VAL A 76 -2.84 -4.10 9.18
C VAL A 76 -3.88 -5.21 9.06
N TYR A 77 -5.14 -4.83 9.16
CA TYR A 77 -6.30 -5.70 9.20
C TYR A 77 -7.31 -5.29 8.14
N ASP A 78 -8.10 -6.25 7.69
CA ASP A 78 -9.35 -5.93 7.00
C ASP A 78 -10.41 -5.37 7.97
N MET A 79 -11.52 -4.86 7.43
CA MET A 79 -12.62 -4.34 8.26
C MET A 79 -13.43 -5.42 8.99
N ARG A 80 -13.09 -6.70 8.81
CA ARG A 80 -13.67 -7.83 9.55
C ARG A 80 -12.77 -8.26 10.71
N GLY A 81 -11.62 -7.63 10.89
CA GLY A 81 -10.64 -7.95 11.93
C GLY A 81 -9.67 -9.08 11.56
N ASN A 82 -9.61 -9.50 10.30
CA ASN A 82 -8.62 -10.46 9.85
C ASN A 82 -7.27 -9.74 9.65
N HIS A 83 -6.23 -10.24 10.32
CA HIS A 83 -4.87 -9.73 10.13
C HIS A 83 -4.39 -10.06 8.72
N LEU A 84 -3.95 -9.05 7.97
CA LEU A 84 -3.43 -9.22 6.62
C LEU A 84 -1.90 -9.32 6.65
N PHE A 85 -1.26 -8.33 7.27
CA PHE A 85 0.20 -8.23 7.34
C PHE A 85 0.65 -7.28 8.44
N SER A 86 1.92 -7.39 8.79
CA SER A 86 2.62 -6.46 9.66
C SER A 86 3.69 -5.67 8.90
N ILE A 87 3.88 -4.40 9.21
CA ILE A 87 5.02 -3.59 8.77
C ILE A 87 6.01 -3.53 9.93
N VAL A 88 7.27 -3.84 9.66
CA VAL A 88 8.33 -3.98 10.66
C VAL A 88 9.58 -3.24 10.19
N ARG A 89 10.20 -2.45 11.06
CA ARG A 89 11.51 -1.88 10.77
C ARG A 89 12.58 -2.94 10.98
N GLU A 90 13.46 -3.13 10.00
CA GLU A 90 14.62 -3.99 10.17
C GLU A 90 15.76 -3.22 10.82
N HIS A 91 16.26 -3.72 11.95
CA HIS A 91 17.44 -3.19 12.60
C HIS A 91 18.73 -3.67 11.91
N PHE A 92 19.87 -2.99 12.12
CA PHE A 92 21.21 -3.33 11.61
C PHE A 92 21.51 -3.05 10.12
N HIS A 93 20.65 -2.34 9.41
CA HIS A 93 20.97 -1.84 8.06
C HIS A 93 21.57 -0.43 8.12
N ILE A 94 22.56 -0.13 7.24
CA ILE A 94 23.11 1.23 7.06
C ILE A 94 22.02 2.20 6.55
N HIS A 95 21.02 1.67 5.85
CA HIS A 95 19.88 2.41 5.30
C HIS A 95 18.59 1.90 5.93
N THR A 96 17.59 2.77 6.04
CA THR A 96 16.29 2.35 6.59
C THR A 96 15.62 1.34 5.66
N THR A 97 15.36 0.16 6.20
CA THR A 97 14.65 -0.94 5.53
C THR A 97 13.43 -1.32 6.36
N TYR A 98 12.29 -1.47 5.71
CA TYR A 98 11.09 -2.05 6.30
C TYR A 98 10.78 -3.39 5.62
N ALA A 99 10.35 -4.35 6.43
CA ALA A 99 9.75 -5.59 5.97
C ALA A 99 8.23 -5.49 6.14
N VAL A 100 7.49 -5.92 5.12
CA VAL A 100 6.09 -6.29 5.27
C VAL A 100 6.04 -7.79 5.40
N GLU A 101 5.55 -8.25 6.55
CA GLU A 101 5.47 -9.65 6.94
C GLU A 101 4.03 -10.13 6.88
N ASP A 102 3.81 -11.35 6.41
CA ASP A 102 2.50 -12.00 6.51
C ASP A 102 2.12 -12.29 7.98
N THR A 103 0.97 -12.94 8.17
CA THR A 103 0.48 -13.33 9.50
C THR A 103 1.40 -14.29 10.27
N GLN A 104 2.30 -14.98 9.58
CA GLN A 104 3.25 -15.95 10.13
C GLN A 104 4.64 -15.35 10.35
N GLY A 105 4.85 -14.07 10.02
CA GLY A 105 6.15 -13.40 10.11
C GLY A 105 7.05 -13.59 8.88
N THR A 106 6.54 -14.17 7.79
CA THR A 106 7.30 -14.33 6.55
C THR A 106 7.33 -13.01 5.82
N LYS A 107 8.52 -12.52 5.44
CA LYS A 107 8.67 -11.31 4.63
C LYS A 107 8.04 -11.53 3.24
N ILE A 108 7.02 -10.74 2.92
CA ILE A 108 6.29 -10.76 1.64
C ILE A 108 6.61 -9.54 0.77
N MET A 109 7.04 -8.43 1.36
CA MET A 109 7.57 -7.27 0.64
C MET A 109 8.69 -6.64 1.44
N GLU A 110 9.73 -6.16 0.75
CA GLU A 110 10.79 -5.36 1.33
C GLU A 110 10.71 -3.94 0.80
N VAL A 111 10.82 -2.94 1.66
CA VAL A 111 10.86 -1.53 1.29
C VAL A 111 12.19 -0.95 1.75
N LYS A 112 13.08 -0.71 0.80
CA LYS A 112 14.38 -0.07 1.04
C LYS A 112 14.28 1.39 0.69
N SER A 113 14.64 2.26 1.64
CA SER A 113 14.82 3.67 1.32
C SER A 113 16.28 4.03 1.16
N SER A 114 16.58 4.76 0.09
CA SER A 114 17.90 5.32 -0.18
C SER A 114 17.80 6.84 -0.27
N PHE A 115 18.89 7.52 0.09
CA PHE A 115 19.05 8.94 -0.18
C PHE A 115 19.58 9.13 -1.59
N ARG A 116 19.01 10.10 -2.33
CA ARG A 116 19.66 10.67 -3.50
C ARG A 116 20.30 12.00 -3.11
N LEU A 117 21.27 12.44 -3.93
CA LEU A 117 21.92 13.75 -3.78
C LEU A 117 20.89 14.92 -3.78
N PHE A 118 19.73 14.69 -4.41
CA PHE A 118 18.52 15.52 -4.30
C PHE A 118 17.29 14.59 -4.17
N GLY A 119 16.51 14.73 -3.09
CA GLY A 119 15.25 14.01 -2.87
C GLY A 119 15.37 12.63 -2.19
N SER A 120 14.22 12.03 -1.91
CA SER A 120 14.12 10.69 -1.31
C SER A 120 13.76 9.65 -2.38
N LYS A 121 14.38 8.47 -2.31
CA LYS A 121 14.00 7.32 -3.13
C LYS A 121 13.58 6.17 -2.23
N ALA A 122 12.54 5.47 -2.63
CA ALA A 122 12.21 4.18 -2.05
C ALA A 122 11.99 3.14 -3.15
N THR A 123 12.40 1.92 -2.84
CA THR A 123 12.26 0.77 -3.71
C THR A 123 11.57 -0.31 -2.91
N ALA A 124 10.42 -0.76 -3.40
CA ALA A 124 9.70 -1.91 -2.88
C ALA A 124 9.96 -3.10 -3.79
N THR A 125 10.26 -4.27 -3.20
CA THR A 125 10.46 -5.52 -3.92
C THR A 125 9.60 -6.61 -3.31
N PHE A 126 8.86 -7.34 -4.15
CA PHE A 126 8.01 -8.45 -3.74
C PHE A 126 7.71 -9.37 -4.93
N ASN A 127 7.01 -10.49 -4.70
CA ASN A 127 6.46 -11.30 -5.78
C ASN A 127 4.95 -11.14 -5.82
N SER A 128 4.38 -10.89 -7.00
CA SER A 128 2.95 -10.88 -7.23
C SER A 128 2.33 -12.27 -7.06
N ILE A 129 1.00 -12.34 -6.97
CA ILE A 129 0.22 -13.59 -6.81
C ILE A 129 0.57 -14.64 -7.89
N ASP A 130 0.92 -14.20 -9.10
CA ASP A 130 1.32 -15.07 -10.22
C ASP A 130 2.79 -15.52 -10.16
N GLY A 131 3.53 -15.10 -9.13
CA GLY A 131 4.96 -15.39 -8.95
C GLY A 131 5.90 -14.42 -9.66
N SER A 132 5.39 -13.41 -10.37
CA SER A 132 6.22 -12.40 -11.03
C SER A 132 6.94 -11.53 -10.01
N ALA A 133 8.22 -11.26 -10.25
CA ALA A 133 9.03 -10.40 -9.39
C ALA A 133 8.74 -8.93 -9.70
N GLU A 134 8.28 -8.19 -8.69
CA GLU A 134 7.96 -6.77 -8.79
C GLU A 134 9.05 -5.91 -8.17
N VAL A 135 9.39 -4.82 -8.85
CA VAL A 135 10.27 -3.78 -8.33
C VAL A 135 9.60 -2.44 -8.55
N LEU A 136 8.98 -1.92 -7.50
CA LEU A 136 8.31 -0.64 -7.52
C LEU A 136 9.25 0.43 -6.99
N GLN A 137 9.40 1.50 -7.76
CA GLN A 137 10.21 2.64 -7.39
C GLN A 137 9.31 3.85 -7.18
N MET A 138 9.52 4.50 -6.05
CA MET A 138 8.97 5.83 -5.83
C MET A 138 10.09 6.85 -5.99
N ASP A 139 9.92 7.73 -6.97
CA ASP A 139 10.79 8.85 -7.26
C ASP A 139 10.07 10.17 -6.98
N GLY A 140 10.68 11.02 -6.18
CA GLY A 140 10.21 12.38 -5.93
C GLY A 140 10.72 12.91 -4.60
N SER A 141 10.69 14.22 -4.41
CA SER A 141 10.75 14.74 -3.05
C SER A 141 9.46 14.28 -2.38
N TRP A 142 9.53 13.32 -1.46
CA TRP A 142 8.36 12.92 -0.65
C TRP A 142 7.72 14.15 0.03
N HIS A 143 8.53 15.19 0.26
CA HIS A 143 8.11 16.48 0.78
C HIS A 143 7.37 17.37 -0.23
N ASP A 144 7.51 17.12 -1.53
CA ASP A 144 6.74 17.80 -2.58
C ASP A 144 5.32 17.21 -2.66
N TYR A 145 4.38 18.01 -3.13
CA TYR A 145 2.95 17.74 -3.09
C TYR A 145 2.46 16.50 -3.85
N ASN A 146 3.29 15.87 -4.70
CA ASN A 146 2.92 14.70 -5.51
C ASN A 146 4.11 13.75 -5.69
N ALA A 147 3.85 12.44 -5.67
CA ALA A 147 4.84 11.40 -6.00
C ALA A 147 4.20 10.26 -6.81
N ASN A 148 4.94 9.69 -7.76
CA ASN A 148 4.51 8.52 -8.51
C ASN A 148 5.20 7.27 -7.98
N ILE A 149 4.46 6.17 -7.92
CA ILE A 149 4.98 4.81 -7.72
C ILE A 149 4.98 4.14 -9.09
N VAL A 150 6.16 3.77 -9.55
CA VAL A 150 6.41 3.25 -10.89
C VAL A 150 6.90 1.82 -10.78
N ASP A 151 6.29 0.91 -11.53
CA ASP A 151 6.88 -0.41 -11.75
C ASP A 151 8.08 -0.24 -12.70
N THR A 152 9.27 -0.59 -12.22
CA THR A 152 10.52 -0.40 -12.98
C THR A 152 10.69 -1.42 -14.11
N THR A 153 9.98 -2.53 -14.07
CA THR A 153 10.01 -3.55 -15.13
C THR A 153 9.23 -3.07 -16.34
N THR A 154 8.04 -2.51 -16.12
CA THR A 154 7.16 -2.06 -17.22
C THR A 154 7.25 -0.56 -17.52
N GLY A 155 7.78 0.24 -16.59
CA GLY A 155 7.80 1.72 -16.65
C GLY A 155 6.44 2.36 -16.33
N ASN A 156 5.43 1.56 -15.97
CA ASN A 156 4.07 2.05 -15.75
C ASN A 156 3.92 2.66 -14.35
N VAL A 157 3.10 3.71 -14.25
CA VAL A 157 2.65 4.25 -12.96
C VAL A 157 1.58 3.32 -12.39
N VAL A 158 1.89 2.66 -11.26
CA VAL A 158 0.97 1.75 -10.57
C VAL A 158 0.16 2.45 -9.49
N ALA A 159 0.68 3.55 -8.95
CA ALA A 159 -0.06 4.42 -8.05
C ALA A 159 0.55 5.84 -8.02
N ARG A 160 -0.25 6.80 -7.56
CA ARG A 160 0.16 8.20 -7.39
C ARG A 160 -0.32 8.73 -6.06
N ILE A 161 0.55 9.46 -5.39
CA ILE A 161 0.27 10.17 -4.14
C ILE A 161 -0.03 11.63 -4.49
N ASP A 162 -1.14 12.14 -3.95
CA ASP A 162 -1.55 13.54 -4.06
C ASP A 162 -1.83 14.11 -2.67
N ARG A 163 -0.94 15.00 -2.21
CA ARG A 163 -1.03 15.69 -0.91
C ARG A 163 -1.81 17.00 -0.97
N ARG A 164 -2.20 17.49 -2.16
CA ARG A 164 -2.93 18.78 -2.28
C ARG A 164 -4.35 18.71 -1.73
N LEU A 165 -4.96 17.53 -1.73
CA LEU A 165 -6.30 17.31 -1.20
C LEU A 165 -6.36 17.58 0.33
N SER A 166 -5.25 17.39 1.05
CA SER A 166 -5.09 17.70 2.48
C SER A 166 -5.43 19.17 2.84
N GLY A 167 -5.06 20.10 1.96
CA GLY A 167 -5.10 21.54 2.25
C GLY A 167 -6.36 22.26 1.77
N ARG A 168 -7.19 21.63 0.94
CA ARG A 168 -8.37 22.27 0.30
C ARG A 168 -9.70 21.70 0.79
N ASP A 169 -9.72 20.47 1.28
CA ASP A 169 -10.94 19.84 1.79
C ASP A 169 -11.01 19.93 3.31
N LEU A 170 -11.83 20.87 3.80
CA LEU A 170 -12.28 20.93 5.20
C LEU A 170 -12.91 19.61 5.69
N LEU A 171 -13.27 18.70 4.77
CA LEU A 171 -13.87 17.39 5.03
C LEU A 171 -12.85 16.29 5.37
N PHE A 172 -11.62 16.35 4.85
CA PHE A 172 -10.63 15.27 5.00
C PHE A 172 -9.55 15.54 6.07
N GLY A 173 -9.54 16.73 6.66
CA GLY A 173 -8.61 17.12 7.72
C GLY A 173 -7.19 17.38 7.19
N GLN A 174 -6.48 18.33 7.81
CA GLN A 174 -5.16 18.83 7.37
C GLN A 174 -4.00 17.81 7.42
N GLN A 175 -4.29 16.55 7.74
CA GLN A 175 -3.30 15.48 7.92
C GLN A 175 -3.70 14.24 7.12
N THR A 176 -4.27 14.39 5.93
CA THR A 176 -4.58 13.25 5.06
C THR A 176 -4.12 13.50 3.63
N TYR A 177 -3.80 12.45 2.89
CA TYR A 177 -3.50 12.54 1.46
C TYR A 177 -4.21 11.45 0.68
N ALA A 178 -4.34 11.69 -0.62
CA ALA A 178 -4.90 10.71 -1.52
C ALA A 178 -3.80 9.82 -2.11
N LEU A 179 -4.10 8.53 -2.18
CA LEU A 179 -3.35 7.53 -2.92
C LEU A 179 -4.24 6.99 -4.03
N VAL A 180 -3.96 7.40 -5.26
CA VAL A 180 -4.66 6.97 -6.47
C VAL A 180 -3.98 5.71 -7.00
N VAL A 181 -4.67 4.57 -6.91
CA VAL A 181 -4.17 3.25 -7.28
C VAL A 181 -4.71 2.88 -8.66
N SER A 182 -3.81 2.53 -9.59
CA SER A 182 -4.18 2.12 -10.96
C SER A 182 -4.98 0.81 -10.96
N PRO A 183 -5.73 0.49 -12.03
CA PRO A 183 -6.38 -0.80 -12.18
C PRO A 183 -5.37 -1.96 -12.09
N ARG A 184 -5.80 -3.09 -11.56
CA ARG A 184 -5.01 -4.33 -11.40
C ARG A 184 -3.84 -4.23 -10.41
N VAL A 185 -3.91 -3.29 -9.48
CA VAL A 185 -2.88 -3.05 -8.46
C VAL A 185 -3.48 -3.27 -7.08
N ASP A 186 -2.70 -3.83 -6.17
CA ASP A 186 -3.08 -4.11 -4.78
C ASP A 186 -3.12 -2.85 -3.92
N MET A 187 -4.32 -2.45 -3.51
CA MET A 187 -4.54 -1.31 -2.63
C MET A 187 -3.84 -1.46 -1.27
N ALA A 188 -3.81 -2.67 -0.71
CA ALA A 188 -3.28 -2.90 0.61
C ALA A 188 -1.74 -2.81 0.64
N LEU A 189 -1.07 -3.34 -0.40
CA LEU A 189 0.37 -3.16 -0.56
C LEU A 189 0.76 -1.72 -0.90
N MET A 190 -0.01 -1.02 -1.73
CA MET A 190 0.27 0.39 -2.03
C MET A 190 0.15 1.24 -0.76
N ALA A 191 -0.85 0.97 0.09
CA ALA A 191 -0.96 1.60 1.39
C ALA A 191 0.21 1.25 2.31
N ALA A 192 0.65 -0.01 2.34
CA ALA A 192 1.81 -0.43 3.14
C ALA A 192 3.09 0.31 2.73
N LEU A 193 3.35 0.45 1.43
CA LEU A 193 4.48 1.22 0.90
C LEU A 193 4.42 2.69 1.36
N CYS A 194 3.24 3.30 1.29
CA CYS A 194 3.05 4.67 1.75
C CYS A 194 3.27 4.82 3.27
N ILE A 195 2.80 3.86 4.07
CA ILE A 195 3.06 3.83 5.51
C ILE A 195 4.55 3.74 5.78
N CYS A 196 5.29 2.80 5.17
CA CYS A 196 6.75 2.68 5.33
C CYS A 196 7.49 4.00 5.05
N LEU A 197 6.99 4.80 4.12
CA LEU A 197 7.59 6.07 3.73
C LEU A 197 7.28 7.21 4.70
N ASP A 198 6.04 7.30 5.16
CA ASP A 198 5.67 8.22 6.23
C ASP A 198 6.47 7.92 7.50
N GLU A 199 6.65 6.63 7.80
CA GLU A 199 7.42 6.13 8.92
C GLU A 199 8.88 6.62 8.87
N LYS A 200 9.55 6.44 7.72
CA LYS A 200 10.91 6.94 7.50
C LYS A 200 11.00 8.46 7.65
N ASN A 201 10.05 9.19 7.05
CA ASN A 201 10.10 10.65 7.02
C ASN A 201 9.84 11.30 8.39
N ASN A 202 9.24 10.57 9.33
CA ASN A 202 8.97 11.04 10.69
C ASN A 202 10.07 10.67 11.69
N GLU A 203 11.02 9.79 11.33
CA GLU A 203 12.21 9.54 12.13
C GLU A 203 13.15 10.75 12.05
N LYS A 204 13.42 11.36 13.21
CA LYS A 204 14.36 12.48 13.35
C LYS A 204 15.80 12.00 13.45
#